data_AF-A0A9Y2IAF6-F1
#
_entry.id   AF-A0A9Y2IAF6-F1
#
_cell.length_a   1.000
_cell.length_b   1.000
_cell.length_c   1.000
_cell.angle_alpha   90.00
_cell.angle_beta   90.00
_cell.angle_gamma   90.00
#
_symmetry.space_group_name_H-M   'P 1'
#
loop_
_entity.id
_entity.type
_entity.pdbx_description
1 polymer ?
#
loop_
_entity_poly.entity_id
_entity_poly.type
_entity_poly.pdbx_seq_one_letter_code
_entity_poly.pdbx_strand_id
1 'polypeptide(L)'
;MTDSTARQDPFGLNKVRDRREYARELTELIERGRREPWTALLSGTEAYAVAELLGQYAQLDPTAELNQLAATLASRLYSRLGV
;
A
#
# COMPACT_ATOMS: atom_id res chain seq x y z
N MET A 1 24.25 27.36 -1.91
CA MET A 1 24.60 25.93 -1.89
C MET A 1 23.31 25.13 -2.02
N THR A 2 22.99 24.71 -3.25
CA THR A 2 21.84 23.87 -3.57
C THR A 2 22.19 22.42 -3.25
N ASP A 3 21.78 21.93 -2.09
CA ASP A 3 21.86 20.49 -1.84
C ASP A 3 20.59 19.83 -2.34
N SER A 4 20.73 19.26 -3.53
CA SER A 4 19.81 18.34 -4.18
C SER A 4 19.60 17.12 -3.28
N THR A 5 18.73 17.22 -2.29
CA THR A 5 18.06 16.02 -1.77
C THR A 5 17.08 15.57 -2.85
N ALA A 6 17.65 14.80 -3.78
CA ALA A 6 16.95 13.99 -4.76
C ALA A 6 15.59 13.56 -4.20
N ARG A 7 14.52 14.09 -4.81
CA ARG A 7 13.19 13.46 -4.98
C ARG A 7 13.09 12.17 -4.15
N GLN A 8 12.91 12.34 -2.84
CA GLN A 8 13.03 11.21 -1.93
C GLN A 8 11.88 10.29 -2.28
N ASP A 9 12.23 9.08 -2.69
CA ASP A 9 11.31 7.98 -2.84
C ASP A 9 11.45 7.16 -1.56
N PRO A 10 10.87 7.60 -0.44
CA PRO A 10 11.03 6.94 0.85
C PRO A 10 10.54 5.49 0.84
N PHE A 11 9.77 5.12 -0.18
CA PHE A 11 9.16 3.80 -0.34
C PHE A 11 9.79 2.98 -1.47
N GLY A 12 10.72 3.54 -2.27
CA GLY A 12 11.42 2.84 -3.35
C GLY A 12 10.56 2.49 -4.58
N LEU A 13 9.33 3.00 -4.67
CA LEU A 13 8.35 2.61 -5.69
C LEU A 13 8.48 3.38 -7.02
N ASN A 14 9.21 4.50 -7.04
CA ASN A 14 9.33 5.38 -8.20
C ASN A 14 10.33 4.89 -9.24
N LYS A 15 11.15 3.87 -8.93
CA LYS A 15 12.18 3.32 -9.82
C LYS A 15 11.78 2.01 -10.49
N VAL A 16 10.57 1.54 -10.21
CA VAL A 16 10.11 0.21 -10.60
C VAL A 16 9.71 0.20 -12.08
N ARG A 17 10.19 -0.80 -12.81
CA ARG A 17 10.14 -0.81 -14.30
C ARG A 17 8.90 -1.49 -14.84
N ASP A 18 8.31 -2.40 -14.08
CA ASP A 18 7.12 -3.14 -14.49
C ASP A 18 6.19 -3.47 -13.31
N ARG A 19 4.99 -3.96 -13.64
CA ARG A 19 3.94 -4.25 -12.64
C ARG A 19 4.30 -5.36 -11.66
N ARG A 20 5.09 -6.36 -12.07
CA ARG A 20 5.49 -7.48 -11.20
C ARG A 20 6.52 -7.03 -10.19
N GLU A 21 7.51 -6.28 -10.65
CA GLU A 21 8.48 -5.65 -9.76
C GLU A 21 7.76 -4.73 -8.78
N TYR A 22 6.75 -3.96 -9.22
CA TYR A 22 6.00 -3.06 -8.35
C TYR A 22 5.23 -3.83 -7.27
N ALA A 23 4.58 -4.94 -7.64
CA ALA A 23 3.87 -5.80 -6.71
C ALA A 23 4.80 -6.39 -5.64
N ARG A 24 6.01 -6.78 -6.04
CA ARG A 24 7.03 -7.31 -5.12
C ARG A 24 7.52 -6.24 -4.14
N GLU A 25 7.97 -5.09 -4.63
CA GLU A 25 8.47 -4.00 -3.78
C GLU A 25 7.39 -3.52 -2.80
N LEU A 26 6.12 -3.44 -3.25
CA LEU A 26 5.01 -3.07 -2.39
C LEU A 26 4.75 -4.14 -1.32
N THR A 27 4.87 -5.43 -1.65
CA THR A 27 4.76 -6.53 -0.69
C THR A 27 5.85 -6.45 0.39
N GLU A 28 7.09 -6.20 -0.01
CA GLU A 28 8.22 -6.04 0.93
C GLU A 28 8.03 -4.82 1.83
N LEU A 29 7.56 -3.70 1.29
CA LEU A 29 7.25 -2.50 2.05
C LEU A 29 6.19 -2.75 3.12
N ILE A 30 5.14 -3.51 2.77
CA ILE A 30 4.08 -3.90 3.71
C ILE A 30 4.64 -4.76 4.84
N GLU A 31 5.51 -5.72 4.54
CA GLU A 31 6.13 -6.58 5.56
C GLU A 31 7.10 -5.79 6.46
N ARG A 32 7.78 -4.76 5.94
CA ARG A 32 8.56 -3.82 6.77
C ARG A 32 7.64 -3.01 7.67
N GLY A 33 6.55 -2.45 7.13
CA GLY A 33 5.55 -1.70 7.91
C GLY A 33 4.91 -2.51 9.04
N ARG A 34 4.82 -3.84 8.93
CA ARG A 34 4.36 -4.72 10.02
C ARG A 34 5.30 -4.74 11.23
N ARG A 35 6.59 -4.44 11.03
CA ARG A 35 7.64 -4.51 12.06
C ARG A 35 7.86 -3.17 12.75
N GLU A 36 7.39 -2.07 12.18
CA GLU A 36 7.53 -0.73 12.75
C GLU A 36 6.45 -0.43 13.80
N PRO A 37 6.75 0.40 14.82
CA PRO A 37 5.77 0.82 15.81
C PRO A 37 4.65 1.63 15.16
N TRP A 38 3.42 1.26 15.51
CA TRP A 38 2.19 1.73 14.88
C TRP A 38 1.85 3.14 15.35
N THR A 39 2.19 4.15 14.55
CA THR A 39 1.55 5.47 14.68
C THR A 39 0.36 5.50 13.72
N ALA A 40 -0.84 5.78 14.23
CA ALA A 40 -2.01 5.93 13.37
C ALA A 40 -1.84 7.17 12.48
N LEU A 41 -1.53 6.94 11.20
CA LEU A 41 -1.36 8.00 10.20
C LEU A 41 -2.69 8.43 9.57
N LEU A 42 -3.72 7.58 9.63
CA LEU A 42 -5.04 7.83 9.09
C LEU A 42 -6.08 7.86 10.22
N SER A 43 -7.06 8.74 10.09
CA SER A 43 -8.31 8.66 10.85
C SER A 43 -9.10 7.40 10.46
N GLY A 44 -10.04 6.97 11.31
CA GLY A 44 -10.90 5.82 11.02
C GLY A 44 -11.68 5.95 9.71
N THR A 45 -12.19 7.16 9.42
CA THR A 45 -12.91 7.45 8.17
C THR A 45 -12.01 7.36 6.93
N GLU A 46 -10.79 7.88 7.02
CA GLU A 46 -9.82 7.80 5.92
C GLU A 46 -9.39 6.34 5.67
N ALA A 47 -9.15 5.57 6.73
CA ALA A 47 -8.82 4.16 6.63
C ALA A 47 -9.95 3.35 5.97
N TYR A 48 -11.21 3.64 6.28
CA TYR A 48 -12.38 3.02 5.65
C TYR A 48 -12.45 3.35 4.15
N ALA A 49 -12.33 4.63 3.79
CA ALA A 49 -12.37 5.07 2.40
C ALA A 49 -11.25 4.43 1.56
N VAL A 50 -10.05 4.30 2.11
CA VAL A 50 -8.94 3.61 1.45
C VAL A 50 -9.23 2.12 1.27
N ALA A 51 -9.81 1.45 2.27
CA ALA A 51 -10.18 0.04 2.17
C ALA A 51 -11.22 -0.22 1.07
N GLU A 52 -12.23 0.66 0.96
CA GLU A 52 -13.24 0.61 -0.10
C GLU A 52 -12.62 0.76 -1.49
N LEU A 53 -11.76 1.75 -1.69
CA LEU A 53 -11.09 1.99 -2.97
C LEU A 53 -10.21 0.81 -3.38
N LEU A 54 -9.46 0.24 -2.43
CA LEU A 54 -8.63 -0.95 -2.67
C LEU A 54 -9.49 -2.17 -3.01
N GLY A 55 -10.64 -2.35 -2.36
CA GLY A 55 -11.60 -3.41 -2.66
C GLY A 55 -12.20 -3.28 -4.07
N GLN A 56 -12.58 -2.07 -4.46
CA GLN A 56 -13.08 -1.78 -5.81
C GLN A 56 -12.00 -2.03 -6.86
N TYR A 57 -10.76 -1.56 -6.61
CA TYR A 57 -9.64 -1.82 -7.50
C TYR A 57 -9.39 -3.32 -7.66
N ALA A 58 -9.44 -4.10 -6.57
CA ALA A 58 -9.25 -5.54 -6.61
C ALA A 58 -10.25 -6.28 -7.52
N GLN A 59 -11.48 -5.77 -7.63
CA GLN A 59 -12.53 -6.38 -8.46
C GLN A 59 -12.30 -6.19 -9.97
N LEU A 60 -11.49 -5.21 -10.38
CA LEU A 60 -11.23 -4.94 -11.81
C LEU A 60 -10.51 -6.10 -12.52
N ASP A 61 -9.61 -6.79 -11.81
CA ASP A 61 -8.94 -8.00 -12.27
C ASP A 61 -8.48 -8.83 -11.06
N PRO A 62 -9.33 -9.74 -10.54
CA PRO A 62 -9.03 -10.50 -9.32
C PRO A 62 -7.80 -11.42 -9.42
N THR A 63 -7.30 -11.67 -10.63
CA THR A 63 -6.16 -12.57 -10.87
C THR A 63 -4.84 -11.83 -10.99
N ALA A 64 -4.88 -10.53 -11.26
CA ALA A 64 -3.68 -9.71 -11.27
C ALA A 64 -3.06 -9.58 -9.87
N GLU A 65 -1.74 -9.76 -9.79
CA GLU A 65 -0.98 -9.73 -8.53
C GLU A 65 -1.22 -8.42 -7.74
N LEU A 66 -1.32 -7.27 -8.42
CA LEU A 66 -1.59 -5.97 -7.78
C LEU A 66 -3.00 -5.88 -7.19
N ASN A 67 -3.96 -6.49 -7.84
CA ASN A 67 -5.35 -6.49 -7.40
C ASN A 67 -5.53 -7.44 -6.20
N GLN A 68 -4.83 -8.57 -6.20
CA GLN A 68 -4.76 -9.46 -5.03
C GLN A 68 -4.09 -8.78 -3.82
N LEU A 69 -3.05 -7.99 -4.08
CA LEU A 69 -2.41 -7.19 -3.05
C LEU A 69 -3.36 -6.11 -2.50
N ALA A 70 -4.09 -5.42 -3.39
CA ALA A 70 -5.11 -4.46 -2.99
C ALA A 70 -6.21 -5.11 -2.13
N ALA A 71 -6.69 -6.30 -2.49
CA ALA A 71 -7.65 -7.06 -1.70
C ALA A 71 -7.10 -7.40 -0.30
N THR A 72 -5.83 -7.81 -0.23
CA THR A 72 -5.16 -8.13 1.05
C THR A 72 -5.06 -6.89 1.95
N LEU A 73 -4.75 -5.74 1.38
CA LEU A 73 -4.67 -4.47 2.11
C LEU A 73 -6.05 -3.99 2.59
N ALA A 74 -7.07 -4.05 1.73
CA ALA A 74 -8.45 -3.73 2.10
C ALA A 74 -8.92 -4.59 3.29
N SER A 75 -8.73 -5.91 3.21
CA SER A 75 -9.10 -6.84 4.29
C SER A 75 -8.41 -6.51 5.62
N ARG A 76 -7.12 -6.15 5.59
CA ARG A 76 -6.37 -5.76 6.79
C ARG A 76 -6.86 -4.45 7.40
N LEU A 77 -7.27 -3.49 6.56
CA LEU A 77 -7.84 -2.23 7.04
C LEU A 77 -9.20 -2.45 7.70
N TYR A 78 -10.11 -3.21 7.07
CA TYR A 78 -11.39 -3.56 7.68
C TYR A 78 -11.24 -4.30 9.01
N SER A 79 -10.36 -5.30 9.06
CA SER A 79 -10.06 -6.05 10.29
C SER A 79 -9.59 -5.15 11.44
N ARG A 80 -8.86 -4.06 11.13
CA ARG A 80 -8.41 -3.08 12.13
C ARG A 80 -9.50 -2.12 12.58
N LEU A 81 -10.43 -1.82 11.70
CA LEU A 81 -11.59 -0.97 11.99
C LEU A 81 -12.67 -1.75 12.75
N GLY A 82 -12.59 -3.09 12.79
CA GLY A 82 -13.59 -3.96 13.41
C GLY A 82 -14.84 -4.12 12.54
N VAL A 83 -14.67 -3.98 11.21
CA VAL A 83 -15.73 -4.09 10.19
C VAL A 83 -15.59 -5.39 9.43
#